data_AF-A0A3L7JYY7-F1
#
_entry.id   AF-A0A3L7JYY7-F1
#
_cell.length_a   1.000
_cell.length_b   1.000
_cell.length_c   1.000
_cell.angle_alpha   90.00
_cell.angle_beta   90.00
_cell.angle_gamma   90.00
#
_symmetry.space_group_name_H-M   'P 1'
#
loop_
_entity.id
_entity.type
_entity.pdbx_description
1 polymer ?
#
loop_
_entity_poly.entity_id
_entity_poly.type
_entity_poly.pdbx_seq_one_letter_code
_entity_poly.pdbx_strand_id
1 'polypeptide(L)'
;MSINVFMDDFRTCPQGHVLAENIDDCFELLENFHIEHLSLDHDLVNKSRNGLMLVHLMVKHQLFAERITIHSANSVGSKAMYQYLKQAQKEQRMPHSIKIIQRPLPLFTSSDKNIYKGFSF
;
A
#
# COMPACT_ATOMS: atom_id res chain seq x y z
N MET A 1 14.77 6.82 -13.59
CA MET A 1 13.68 7.73 -13.22
C MET A 1 13.05 7.17 -11.97
N SER A 2 12.85 7.99 -10.93
CA SER A 2 12.14 7.56 -9.72
C SER A 2 10.67 7.89 -9.82
N ILE A 3 9.82 7.04 -9.26
CA ILE A 3 8.37 7.26 -9.21
C ILE A 3 7.82 7.04 -7.78
N ASN A 4 6.61 7.55 -7.55
CA ASN A 4 5.80 7.17 -6.42
C ASN A 4 4.64 6.32 -6.91
N VAL A 5 4.28 5.27 -6.18
CA VAL A 5 3.21 4.34 -6.53
C VAL A 5 2.15 4.33 -5.44
N PHE A 6 0.89 4.40 -5.85
CA PHE A 6 -0.27 4.29 -5.00
C PHE A 6 -1.07 3.07 -5.45
N MET A 7 -1.04 1.99 -4.66
CA MET A 7 -1.78 0.77 -4.95
C MET A 7 -3.12 0.78 -4.20
N ASP A 8 -4.20 0.93 -4.96
CA ASP A 8 -5.56 1.10 -4.46
C ASP A 8 -6.54 0.90 -5.63
N ASP A 9 -7.67 0.25 -5.40
CA ASP A 9 -8.73 0.00 -6.38
C ASP A 9 -9.98 0.86 -6.15
N PHE A 10 -9.96 1.70 -5.12
CA PHE A 10 -11.12 2.45 -4.66
C PHE A 10 -10.86 3.95 -4.53
N ARG A 11 -9.79 4.36 -3.86
CA ARG A 11 -9.52 5.79 -3.61
C ARG A 11 -8.90 6.46 -4.84
N THR A 12 -9.14 7.77 -4.95
CA THR A 12 -8.47 8.59 -5.96
C THR A 12 -6.97 8.60 -5.74
N CYS A 13 -6.21 8.29 -6.80
CA CYS A 13 -4.76 8.37 -6.78
C CYS A 13 -4.30 9.81 -6.46
N PRO A 14 -3.44 10.02 -5.45
CA PRO A 14 -2.91 11.34 -5.14
C PRO A 14 -2.02 11.88 -6.28
N GLN A 15 -2.00 13.20 -6.44
CA GLN A 15 -1.15 13.85 -7.44
C GLN A 15 0.32 13.49 -7.20
N GLY A 16 1.03 13.14 -8.28
CA GLY A 16 2.45 12.76 -8.23
C GLY A 16 2.69 11.27 -7.96
N HIS A 17 1.63 10.47 -7.90
CA HIS A 17 1.69 9.01 -7.85
C HIS A 17 1.20 8.39 -9.15
N VAL A 18 1.80 7.25 -9.49
CA VAL A 18 1.28 6.31 -10.47
C VAL A 18 0.32 5.36 -9.74
N LEU A 19 -0.89 5.19 -10.29
CA LEU A 19 -1.88 4.26 -9.74
C LEU A 19 -1.54 2.82 -10.16
N ALA A 20 -1.63 1.89 -9.22
CA ALA A 20 -1.68 0.46 -9.49
C ALA A 20 -2.99 -0.10 -8.91
N GLU A 21 -3.92 -0.53 -9.76
CA GLU A 21 -5.26 -0.95 -9.29
C GLU A 21 -5.24 -2.36 -8.69
N ASN A 22 -4.18 -3.12 -8.94
CA ASN A 22 -4.03 -4.48 -8.43
C ASN A 22 -2.55 -4.79 -8.12
N ILE A 23 -2.31 -5.97 -7.53
CA ILE A 23 -0.96 -6.37 -7.13
C ILE A 23 -0.03 -6.68 -8.31
N ASP A 24 -0.55 -7.11 -9.45
CA ASP A 24 0.26 -7.44 -10.63
C ASP A 24 0.82 -6.16 -11.24
N ASP A 25 -0.02 -5.14 -11.43
CA ASP A 25 0.41 -3.81 -11.89
C ASP A 25 1.45 -3.22 -10.92
N CYS A 26 1.21 -3.33 -9.61
CA CYS A 26 2.15 -2.82 -8.61
C CYS A 26 3.48 -3.59 -8.63
N PHE A 27 3.44 -4.90 -8.84
CA PHE A 27 4.62 -5.74 -8.91
C PHE A 27 5.43 -5.46 -10.17
N GLU A 28 4.79 -5.27 -11.33
CA GLU A 28 5.46 -4.86 -12.56
C GLU A 28 6.17 -3.51 -12.39
N LEU A 29 5.54 -2.54 -11.73
CA LEU A 29 6.18 -1.25 -11.42
C LEU A 29 7.40 -1.41 -10.50
N LEU A 30 7.32 -2.29 -9.49
CA LEU A 30 8.43 -2.62 -8.59
C LEU A 30 9.61 -3.29 -9.32
N GLU A 31 9.35 -4.09 -10.36
CA GLU A 31 10.40 -4.74 -11.16
C GLU A 31 11.11 -3.76 -12.10
N ASN A 32 10.38 -2.77 -12.62
CA ASN A 32 10.86 -1.94 -13.74
C ASN A 32 11.29 -0.53 -13.33
N PHE A 33 10.93 -0.06 -12.12
CA PHE A 33 11.21 1.30 -11.69
C PHE A 33 11.85 1.36 -10.30
N HIS A 34 12.64 2.40 -10.09
CA HIS A 34 13.05 2.80 -8.76
C HIS A 34 11.88 3.53 -8.08
N ILE A 35 11.39 3.00 -6.95
CA ILE A 35 10.25 3.57 -6.25
C ILE A 35 10.71 4.30 -4.98
N GLU A 36 10.48 5.62 -4.94
CA GLU A 36 10.76 6.44 -3.76
C GLU A 36 9.69 6.23 -2.68
N HIS A 37 8.41 6.28 -3.07
CA HIS A 37 7.30 6.03 -2.17
C HIS A 37 6.34 4.99 -2.74
N LEU A 38 6.17 3.90 -2.01
CA LEU A 38 5.11 2.93 -2.22
C LEU A 38 4.02 3.09 -1.16
N SER A 39 2.78 3.36 -1.59
CA SER A 39 1.61 3.48 -0.74
C SER A 39 0.68 2.30 -1.00
N LEU A 40 0.35 1.50 0.02
CA LEU A 40 -0.34 0.21 -0.13
C LEU A 40 -1.71 0.19 0.57
N ASP A 41 -2.75 -0.17 -0.20
CA ASP A 41 -3.98 -0.71 0.36
C ASP A 41 -3.87 -2.24 0.57
N HIS A 42 -4.64 -2.76 1.52
CA HIS A 42 -4.75 -4.19 1.77
C HIS A 42 -5.88 -4.78 0.94
N ASP A 43 -7.06 -4.16 1.01
CA ASP A 43 -8.31 -4.68 0.48
C ASP A 43 -8.49 -4.20 -0.95
N LEU A 44 -8.06 -5.03 -1.88
CA LEU A 44 -8.33 -4.87 -3.30
C LEU A 44 -9.59 -5.67 -3.71
N VAL A 45 -10.00 -5.53 -4.97
CA VAL A 45 -11.15 -6.22 -5.58
C VAL A 45 -11.05 -7.72 -5.32
N ASN A 46 -9.86 -8.29 -5.51
CA ASN A 46 -9.60 -9.70 -5.26
C ASN A 46 -9.08 -9.92 -3.83
N LYS A 47 -9.86 -10.66 -3.03
CA LYS A 47 -9.55 -10.91 -1.61
C LYS A 47 -8.33 -11.80 -1.37
N SER A 48 -7.93 -12.63 -2.34
CA SER A 48 -6.70 -13.44 -2.24
C SER A 48 -5.50 -12.74 -2.87
N ARG A 49 -5.70 -11.97 -3.94
CA ARG A 49 -4.67 -11.09 -4.54
C ARG A 49 -4.71 -9.71 -3.88
N ASN A 50 -4.38 -9.70 -2.59
CA ASN A 50 -4.48 -8.54 -1.71
C ASN A 50 -3.11 -7.93 -1.39
N GLY A 51 -3.11 -6.81 -0.68
CA GLY A 51 -1.86 -6.14 -0.29
C GLY A 51 -0.90 -7.06 0.48
N LEU A 52 -1.41 -7.93 1.37
CA LEU A 52 -0.57 -8.87 2.13
C LEU A 52 0.21 -9.84 1.23
N MET A 53 -0.46 -10.36 0.19
CA MET A 53 0.20 -11.18 -0.82
C MET A 53 1.32 -10.41 -1.53
N LEU A 54 1.08 -9.15 -1.94
CA LEU A 54 2.13 -8.34 -2.56
C LEU A 54 3.34 -8.18 -1.64
N VAL A 55 3.13 -7.91 -0.34
CA VAL A 55 4.25 -7.73 0.58
C VAL A 55 5.09 -9.00 0.76
N HIS A 56 4.45 -10.17 0.71
CA HIS A 56 5.18 -11.45 0.67
C HIS A 56 6.01 -11.58 -0.60
N LEU A 57 5.45 -11.21 -1.77
CA LEU A 57 6.17 -11.23 -3.04
C LEU A 57 7.35 -10.24 -3.06
N MET A 58 7.16 -9.02 -2.58
CA MET A 58 8.21 -8.02 -2.43
C MET A 58 9.41 -8.57 -1.67
N VAL A 59 9.17 -9.17 -0.49
CA VAL A 59 10.26 -9.73 0.31
C VAL A 59 10.87 -10.97 -0.34
N LYS A 60 10.07 -11.83 -0.98
CA LYS A 60 10.58 -13.01 -1.68
C LYS A 60 11.49 -12.62 -2.86
N HIS A 61 11.14 -11.58 -3.60
CA HIS A 61 11.84 -11.13 -4.81
C HIS A 61 12.83 -9.99 -4.57
N GLN A 62 12.98 -9.54 -3.32
CA GLN A 62 13.85 -8.42 -2.93
C GLN A 62 13.51 -7.10 -3.65
N LEU A 63 12.23 -6.86 -3.90
CA LEU A 63 11.73 -5.65 -4.56
C LEU A 63 11.16 -4.68 -3.52
N PHE A 64 11.84 -3.55 -3.33
CA PHE A 64 11.47 -2.60 -2.28
C PHE A 64 11.53 -1.15 -2.76
N ALA A 65 10.63 -0.34 -2.22
CA ALA A 65 10.71 1.11 -2.29
C ALA A 65 11.58 1.68 -1.16
N GLU A 66 12.06 2.92 -1.30
CA GLU A 66 12.79 3.61 -0.23
C GLU A 66 11.91 3.87 1.01
N ARG A 67 10.62 4.12 0.78
CA ARG A 67 9.60 4.29 1.83
C ARG A 67 8.31 3.58 1.48
N ILE A 68 7.78 2.84 2.45
CA ILE A 68 6.50 2.12 2.36
C ILE A 68 5.51 2.74 3.35
N THR A 69 4.33 3.12 2.87
CA THR A 69 3.20 3.55 3.70
C THR A 69 2.04 2.60 3.50
N ILE A 70 1.58 1.98 4.58
CA ILE A 70 0.35 1.20 4.59
C ILE A 70 -0.78 2.16 4.91
N HIS A 71 -1.66 2.37 3.94
CA HIS A 71 -2.73 3.35 4.05
C HIS A 71 -4.13 2.72 4.21
N SER A 72 -4.21 1.40 4.28
CA SER A 72 -5.50 0.72 4.33
C SER A 72 -6.29 0.99 5.60
N ALA A 73 -7.60 1.15 5.41
CA ALA A 73 -8.58 1.26 6.49
C ALA A 73 -8.83 -0.08 7.22
N ASN A 74 -8.44 -1.21 6.62
CA ASN A 74 -8.53 -2.52 7.27
C ASN A 74 -7.44 -2.66 8.32
N SER A 75 -7.80 -2.50 9.59
CA SER A 75 -6.85 -2.51 10.70
C SER A 75 -6.11 -3.85 10.86
N VAL A 76 -6.80 -4.97 10.61
CA VAL A 76 -6.21 -6.32 10.70
C VAL A 76 -5.21 -6.54 9.57
N GLY A 77 -5.63 -6.28 8.32
CA GLY A 77 -4.78 -6.39 7.14
C GLY A 77 -3.58 -5.45 7.20
N SER A 78 -3.80 -4.18 7.58
CA SER A 78 -2.73 -3.20 7.79
C SER A 78 -1.72 -3.66 8.82
N LYS A 79 -2.16 -4.25 9.93
CA LYS A 79 -1.28 -4.77 10.98
C LYS A 79 -0.50 -6.00 10.49
N ALA A 80 -1.14 -6.91 9.76
CA ALA A 80 -0.48 -8.09 9.20
C ALA A 80 0.65 -7.69 8.24
N MET A 81 0.39 -6.77 7.29
CA MET A 81 1.41 -6.26 6.37
C MET A 81 2.58 -5.60 7.11
N TYR A 82 2.27 -4.72 8.07
CA TYR A 82 3.29 -4.03 8.84
C TYR A 82 4.17 -5.01 9.63
N GLN A 83 3.54 -5.94 10.36
CA GLN A 83 4.25 -6.94 11.15
C GLN A 83 5.15 -7.82 10.27
N TYR A 84 4.66 -8.24 9.10
CA TYR A 84 5.46 -9.04 8.17
C TYR A 84 6.70 -8.29 7.69
N LEU A 85 6.57 -7.02 7.28
CA LEU A 85 7.70 -6.19 6.86
C LEU A 85 8.70 -5.95 8.01
N LYS A 86 8.21 -5.63 9.22
CA LYS A 86 9.09 -5.45 10.37
C LYS A 86 9.83 -6.74 10.74
N GLN A 87 9.17 -7.88 10.63
CA GLN A 87 9.81 -9.18 10.85
C GLN A 87 10.85 -9.47 9.75
N ALA A 88 10.55 -9.16 8.49
CA ALA A 88 11.51 -9.28 7.40
C ALA A 88 12.75 -8.39 7.61
N GLN A 89 12.57 -7.16 8.13
CA GLN A 89 13.69 -6.32 8.56
C GLN A 89 14.52 -7.03 9.64
N LYS A 90 13.89 -7.46 10.73
CA LYS A 90 14.57 -8.15 11.85
C LYS A 90 15.37 -9.38 11.41
N GLU A 91 14.83 -10.13 10.44
CA GLU A 91 15.45 -11.33 9.88
C GLU A 91 16.42 -11.03 8.72
N GLN A 92 16.71 -9.76 8.44
CA GLN A 92 17.61 -9.30 7.37
C GLN A 92 17.17 -9.73 5.95
N ARG A 93 15.89 -10.08 5.77
CA ARG A 93 15.26 -10.33 4.46
C ARG A 93 14.80 -9.04 3.78
N MET A 94 14.88 -7.92 4.48
CA MET A 94 14.56 -6.58 3.99
C MET A 94 15.50 -5.57 4.67
N PRO A 95 16.03 -4.55 3.97
CA PRO A 95 16.85 -3.52 4.58
C PRO A 95 16.15 -2.76 5.72
N HIS A 96 16.86 -2.53 6.82
CA HIS A 96 16.38 -1.74 7.96
C HIS A 96 16.26 -0.23 7.65
N SER A 97 16.95 0.24 6.61
CA SER A 97 16.91 1.62 6.15
C SER A 97 15.55 2.02 5.55
N ILE A 98 14.80 1.05 5.02
CA ILE A 98 13.48 1.29 4.43
C ILE A 98 12.50 1.66 5.55
N LYS A 99 11.87 2.82 5.40
CA LYS A 99 10.90 3.33 6.37
C LYS A 99 9.54 2.69 6.09
N ILE A 100 8.92 2.10 7.11
CA ILE A 100 7.59 1.51 7.04
C ILE A 100 6.67 2.29 7.99
N ILE A 101 5.58 2.83 7.45
CA ILE A 101 4.63 3.68 8.18
C ILE A 101 3.23 3.09 8.05
N GLN A 102 2.47 3.03 9.14
CA GLN A 102 1.03 2.81 9.09
C GLN A 102 0.32 4.16 9.22
N ARG A 103 -0.44 4.53 8.21
CA ARG A 103 -1.22 5.78 8.20
C ARG A 103 -2.49 5.57 7.38
N PRO A 104 -3.57 5.05 7.99
CA PRO A 104 -4.83 4.86 7.30
C PRO A 104 -5.30 6.15 6.63
N LEU A 105 -5.76 6.05 5.39
CA LEU A 105 -6.41 7.12 4.68
C LEU A 105 -7.94 6.94 4.76
N PRO A 106 -8.70 8.05 4.82
CA PRO A 106 -10.15 7.96 4.76
C PRO A 106 -10.59 7.38 3.41
N LEU A 107 -11.64 6.56 3.42
CA LEU A 107 -12.21 6.01 2.19
C LEU A 107 -12.86 7.10 1.32
N PHE A 108 -13.38 8.13 1.98
CA PHE A 108 -14.09 9.24 1.34
C PHE A 108 -13.44 10.57 1.69
N THR A 109 -13.36 11.45 0.70
CA THR A 109 -12.87 12.82 0.85
C THR A 109 -13.97 13.74 1.39
N SER A 110 -13.61 14.92 1.89
CA SER A 110 -14.60 15.88 2.41
C SER A 110 -15.58 16.41 1.35
N SER A 111 -15.29 16.23 0.06
CA SER A 111 -16.22 16.51 -1.05
C SER A 111 -17.32 15.46 -1.22
N ASP A 112 -17.15 14.26 -0.64
CA ASP A 112 -18.12 13.16 -0.71
C ASP A 112 -19.24 13.30 0.36
N LYS A 113 -19.25 14.41 1.10
CA LYS A 113 -20.18 14.70 2.21
C LYS A 113 -21.66 14.78 1.83
N ASN A 114 -22.03 14.72 0.55
CA ASN A 114 -23.43 14.62 0.16
C ASN A 114 -24.05 13.24 0.44
N ILE A 115 -23.25 12.23 0.82
CA ILE A 115 -23.77 10.88 1.15
C ILE A 115 -24.16 10.76 2.64
N TYR A 116 -23.64 11.61 3.52
CA TYR A 116 -23.88 11.51 4.98
C TYR A 116 -25.04 12.36 5.52
N LYS A 117 -25.90 12.94 4.66
CA LYS A 117 -27.11 13.68 5.12
C LYS A 117 -28.17 12.81 5.79
N GLY A 118 -27.95 11.49 5.95
CA GLY A 118 -28.94 10.56 6.50
C GLY A 118 -28.62 9.92 7.86
N PHE A 119 -27.42 10.11 8.41
CA PHE A 119 -27.07 9.51 9.71
C PHE A 119 -26.58 10.58 10.68
N SER A 120 -27.47 11.00 11.58
CA SER A 120 -27.07 11.67 12.81
C SER A 120 -26.55 10.60 13.78
N PHE A 121 -25.33 10.78 14.27
CA PHE A 121 -24.92 10.21 15.54
C PHE A 121 -25.59 10.99 16.68
#